data_AF-A0A8H7B9A1-F1
#
_entry.id   AF-A0A8H7B9A1-F1
#
_cell.length_a   1.000
_cell.length_b   1.000
_cell.length_c   1.000
_cell.angle_alpha   90.00
_cell.angle_beta   90.00
_cell.angle_gamma   90.00
#
_symmetry.space_group_name_H-M   'P 1'
#
loop_
_entity.id
_entity.type
_entity.pdbx_description
1 polymer ?
#
loop_
_entity_poly.entity_id
_entity_poly.type
_entity_poly.pdbx_seq_one_letter_code
_entity_poly.pdbx_strand_id
1 'polypeptide(L)'
;MQAIRNLFKNDLVLVGTNLTVVAGVATYLGSRVEKKLDRMEEEQEARMDEIEGTLRGHIGLIEDSLDRIEGKPNAGKQDKFITLRLLAIHSRDCAKMPAPASNKRNKRISRNLIIGSEAWQLPPVGHPDRPKGVPDDHTKRWTVYVRVPDGDPDIRAWLNKVSFKIFNTYENPLRMVEKPPFEVTETGWGGFNIDIRLHFQPISGEKAQYRQHFLQLEKYGDDKMQAEQERSGCVRSEFLEVVQFNEPTEALFDALTSEDQWNYLIPAGKGGSKKASLGANGRLRRGLPNGERSAQLPEKGGDEVPFSQEQEQALQDFLKQKMEDVEKQLDKEAKKKEEVEAKLKALRSELGHEAAQQAAQQASGDRSRRR
;
A
#
# COMPACT_ATOMS: atom_id res chain seq x y z
N MET A 1 67.95 9.43 1.90
CA MET A 1 66.99 9.67 3.02
C MET A 1 66.96 11.11 3.54
N GLN A 2 68.03 11.91 3.48
CA GLN A 2 68.02 13.32 3.93
C GLN A 2 67.41 14.30 2.91
N ALA A 3 67.57 14.09 1.60
CA ALA A 3 67.03 14.97 0.56
C ALA A 3 65.48 14.99 0.53
N ILE A 4 64.84 13.83 0.71
CA ILE A 4 63.37 13.71 0.75
C ILE A 4 62.79 14.42 1.98
N ARG A 5 63.50 14.38 3.10
CA ARG A 5 63.07 15.00 4.37
C ARG A 5 63.15 16.53 4.34
N ASN A 6 63.97 17.10 3.45
CA ASN A 6 64.05 18.55 3.25
C ASN A 6 63.02 19.07 2.23
N LEU A 7 62.48 18.21 1.35
CA LEU A 7 61.42 18.60 0.41
C LEU A 7 60.10 18.96 1.11
N PHE A 8 59.77 18.25 2.20
CA PHE A 8 58.55 18.47 2.99
C PHE A 8 58.67 19.59 4.04
N LYS A 9 59.82 20.26 4.15
CA LYS A 9 59.99 21.45 5.02
C LYS A 9 59.66 22.76 4.31
N ASN A 10 59.47 22.72 2.99
CA ASN A 10 59.05 23.88 2.21
C ASN A 10 57.51 23.90 2.15
N ASP A 11 56.89 24.82 2.88
CA ASP A 11 55.42 24.97 2.91
C ASP A 11 54.79 25.09 1.52
N LEU A 12 55.51 25.68 0.55
CA LEU A 12 55.07 25.80 -0.83
C LEU A 12 54.91 24.44 -1.54
N VAL A 13 55.78 23.48 -1.24
CA VAL A 13 55.72 22.13 -1.81
C VAL A 13 54.56 21.35 -1.20
N LEU A 14 54.34 21.49 0.11
CA LEU A 14 53.24 20.83 0.81
C LEU A 14 51.86 21.37 0.37
N VAL A 15 51.74 22.69 0.20
CA VAL A 15 50.53 23.34 -0.34
C VAL A 15 50.30 22.90 -1.79
N GLY A 16 51.35 22.85 -2.62
CA GLY A 16 51.26 22.39 -4.01
C GLY A 16 50.78 20.94 -4.13
N THR A 17 51.27 20.04 -3.28
CA THR A 17 50.83 18.63 -3.26
C THR A 17 49.40 18.48 -2.76
N ASN A 18 49.00 19.26 -1.75
CA ASN A 18 47.63 19.23 -1.26
C ASN A 18 46.65 19.75 -2.31
N LEU A 19 47.00 20.82 -3.03
CA LEU A 19 46.16 21.37 -4.09
C LEU A 19 45.97 20.39 -5.26
N THR A 20 47.03 19.67 -5.65
CA THR A 20 46.97 18.66 -6.71
C THR A 20 46.16 17.44 -6.29
N VAL A 21 46.24 17.02 -5.03
CA VAL A 21 45.38 15.94 -4.50
C VAL A 21 43.91 16.37 -4.48
N VAL A 22 43.60 17.58 -4.01
CA VAL A 22 42.22 18.11 -4.00
C VAL A 22 41.68 18.25 -5.42
N ALA A 23 42.48 18.74 -6.37
CA ALA A 23 42.09 18.83 -7.78
C ALA A 23 41.84 17.44 -8.39
N GLY A 24 42.68 16.45 -8.08
CA GLY A 24 42.51 15.07 -8.55
C GLY A 24 41.26 14.39 -7.97
N VAL A 25 40.93 14.65 -6.70
CA VAL A 25 39.69 14.15 -6.09
C VAL A 25 38.47 14.86 -6.67
N ALA A 26 38.54 16.17 -6.90
CA ALA A 26 37.45 16.93 -7.51
C ALA A 26 37.14 16.45 -8.94
N THR A 27 38.15 16.20 -9.76
CA THR A 27 37.96 15.67 -11.13
C THR A 27 37.44 14.23 -11.13
N TYR A 28 37.91 13.39 -10.20
CA TYR A 28 37.40 12.02 -10.05
C TYR A 28 35.93 11.99 -9.60
N LEU A 29 35.56 12.82 -8.63
CA LEU A 29 34.17 12.94 -8.17
C LEU A 29 33.27 13.53 -9.26
N GLY A 30 33.74 14.55 -9.99
CA GLY A 30 33.03 15.13 -11.15
C GLY A 30 32.71 14.07 -12.20
N SER A 31 33.72 13.31 -12.65
CA SER A 31 33.53 12.24 -13.64
C SER A 31 32.57 11.14 -13.16
N ARG A 32 32.53 10.86 -11.86
CA ARG A 32 31.62 9.84 -11.30
C ARG A 32 30.18 10.34 -11.15
N VAL A 33 29.98 11.64 -10.96
CA VAL A 33 28.67 12.28 -10.96
C VAL A 33 28.12 12.37 -12.38
N GLU A 34 28.94 12.77 -13.35
CA GLU A 34 28.56 12.80 -14.78
C GLU A 34 28.13 11.40 -15.26
N LYS A 35 28.94 10.36 -15.03
CA LYS A 35 28.57 8.97 -15.39
C LYS A 35 27.28 8.46 -14.72
N LYS A 36 26.93 9.01 -13.56
CA LYS A 36 25.66 8.67 -12.89
C LYS A 36 24.50 9.42 -13.51
N LEU A 37 24.70 10.69 -13.89
CA LEU A 37 23.72 11.50 -14.60
C LEU A 37 23.39 10.89 -15.96
N ASP A 38 24.40 10.56 -16.76
CA ASP A 38 24.21 9.95 -18.09
C ASP A 38 23.43 8.63 -17.99
N ARG A 39 23.73 7.81 -16.97
CA ARG A 39 23.00 6.55 -16.75
C ARG A 39 21.55 6.78 -16.30
N MET A 40 21.31 7.77 -15.44
CA MET A 40 19.94 8.11 -15.04
C MET A 40 19.14 8.69 -16.20
N GLU A 41 19.78 9.46 -17.09
CA GLU A 41 19.17 10.02 -18.29
C GLU A 41 18.83 8.91 -19.30
N GLU A 42 19.75 7.97 -19.55
CA GLU A 42 19.52 6.79 -20.38
C GLU A 42 18.40 5.89 -19.81
N GLU A 43 18.33 5.74 -18.48
CA GLU A 43 17.23 5.05 -17.80
C GLU A 43 15.89 5.80 -17.91
N GLN A 44 15.89 7.13 -17.89
CA GLN A 44 14.65 7.91 -18.11
C GLN A 44 14.20 7.85 -19.57
N GLU A 45 15.13 7.91 -20.53
CA GLU A 45 14.84 7.82 -21.96
C GLU A 45 14.25 6.45 -22.31
N ALA A 46 14.83 5.36 -21.80
CA ALA A 46 14.28 4.01 -21.97
C ALA A 46 12.87 3.86 -21.37
N ARG A 47 12.61 4.47 -20.20
CA ARG A 47 11.28 4.46 -19.58
C ARG A 47 10.27 5.29 -20.37
N MET A 48 10.71 6.41 -20.96
CA MET A 48 9.86 7.23 -21.83
C MET A 48 9.52 6.50 -23.13
N ASP A 49 10.47 5.79 -23.75
CA ASP A 49 10.23 4.98 -24.94
C ASP A 49 9.23 3.85 -24.70
N GLU A 50 9.31 3.17 -23.54
CA GLU A 50 8.31 2.17 -23.15
C GLU A 50 6.91 2.79 -23.00
N ILE A 51 6.83 3.96 -22.35
CA ILE A 51 5.55 4.68 -22.17
C ILE A 51 5.00 5.13 -23.52
N GLU A 52 5.82 5.69 -24.41
CA GLU A 52 5.40 6.07 -25.76
C GLU A 52 4.95 4.86 -26.59
N GLY A 53 5.61 3.72 -26.46
CA GLY A 53 5.20 2.45 -27.07
C GLY A 53 3.82 2.00 -26.57
N THR A 54 3.56 2.09 -25.26
CA THR A 54 2.23 1.78 -24.71
C THR A 54 1.17 2.77 -25.15
N LEU A 55 1.48 4.07 -25.21
CA LEU A 55 0.56 5.11 -25.66
C LEU A 55 0.20 4.93 -27.14
N ARG A 56 1.16 4.63 -28.01
CA ARG A 56 0.91 4.31 -29.42
C ARG A 56 0.03 3.05 -29.57
N GLY A 57 0.27 2.03 -28.75
CA GLY A 57 -0.58 0.82 -28.73
C GLY A 57 -2.01 1.10 -28.29
N HIS A 58 -2.20 1.92 -27.25
CA HIS A 58 -3.54 2.33 -26.80
C HIS A 58 -4.24 3.23 -27.82
N ILE A 59 -3.53 4.16 -28.46
CA ILE A 59 -4.08 5.00 -29.54
C ILE A 59 -4.54 4.12 -30.72
N GLY A 60 -3.75 3.12 -31.14
CA GLY A 60 -4.15 2.19 -32.20
C GLY A 60 -5.37 1.35 -31.84
N LEU A 61 -5.51 0.91 -30.58
CA LEU A 61 -6.72 0.19 -30.11
C LEU A 61 -7.96 1.09 -30.09
N ILE A 62 -7.77 2.38 -29.78
CA ILE A 62 -8.84 3.38 -29.79
C ILE A 62 -9.24 3.70 -31.23
N GLU A 63 -8.29 3.89 -32.14
CA GLU A 63 -8.53 4.12 -33.57
C GLU A 63 -9.22 2.92 -34.23
N ASP A 64 -8.79 1.67 -33.98
CA ASP A 64 -9.45 0.46 -34.51
C ASP A 64 -10.87 0.26 -33.93
N SER A 65 -11.09 0.69 -32.67
CA SER A 65 -12.42 0.71 -32.07
C SER A 65 -13.30 1.82 -32.66
N LEU A 66 -12.72 2.99 -32.97
CA LEU A 66 -13.41 4.10 -33.62
C LEU A 66 -13.76 3.77 -35.07
N ASP A 67 -12.87 3.14 -35.85
CA ASP A 67 -13.15 2.66 -37.21
C ASP A 67 -14.29 1.62 -37.24
N ARG A 68 -14.35 0.75 -36.21
CA ARG A 68 -15.46 -0.20 -36.05
C ARG A 68 -16.79 0.48 -35.71
N ILE A 69 -16.76 1.68 -35.11
CA ILE A 69 -17.94 2.46 -34.72
C ILE A 69 -18.35 3.46 -35.82
N GLU A 70 -17.42 4.05 -36.57
CA GLU A 70 -17.67 5.12 -37.57
C GLU A 70 -17.86 4.65 -39.03
N GLY A 71 -17.61 3.37 -39.33
CA GLY A 71 -18.58 2.60 -40.11
C GLY A 71 -18.23 2.08 -41.52
N LYS A 72 -18.94 1.00 -41.88
CA LYS A 72 -19.71 0.90 -43.14
C LYS A 72 -20.79 -0.20 -43.06
N PRO A 73 -22.04 0.10 -43.46
CA PRO A 73 -23.07 -0.90 -43.70
C PRO A 73 -22.87 -1.54 -45.09
N ASN A 74 -23.20 -2.85 -45.20
CA ASN A 74 -23.21 -3.72 -46.39
C ASN A 74 -21.87 -4.20 -46.99
N ALA A 75 -21.56 -5.48 -46.76
CA ALA A 75 -21.48 -6.50 -47.82
C ALA A 75 -21.47 -7.91 -47.20
N GLY A 76 -22.49 -8.71 -47.53
CA GLY A 76 -22.57 -10.12 -47.14
C GLY A 76 -21.59 -11.04 -47.87
N LYS A 77 -21.65 -12.33 -47.46
CA LYS A 77 -20.75 -13.48 -47.72
C LYS A 77 -19.65 -13.56 -46.66
N GLN A 78 -19.66 -14.49 -45.72
CA GLN A 78 -19.72 -15.94 -45.97
C GLN A 78 -20.51 -16.69 -44.87
N ASP A 79 -21.83 -16.82 -45.08
CA ASP A 79 -22.57 -17.97 -44.58
C ASP A 79 -22.53 -19.04 -45.67
N LYS A 80 -21.85 -20.16 -45.38
CA LYS A 80 -22.02 -21.51 -45.96
C LYS A 80 -20.73 -22.29 -45.71
N PHE A 81 -20.54 -22.84 -44.51
CA PHE A 81 -19.68 -24.02 -44.38
C PHE A 81 -19.88 -24.89 -43.14
N ILE A 82 -21.05 -24.92 -42.48
CA ILE A 82 -21.24 -25.93 -41.41
C ILE A 82 -22.69 -26.39 -41.27
N THR A 83 -23.30 -26.81 -42.37
CA THR A 83 -24.56 -27.59 -42.35
C THR A 83 -24.55 -28.65 -43.44
N LEU A 84 -23.76 -29.72 -43.25
CA LEU A 84 -24.14 -31.10 -43.61
C LEU A 84 -23.07 -32.10 -43.15
N ARG A 85 -23.52 -33.24 -42.58
CA ARG A 85 -22.80 -34.29 -41.83
C ARG A 85 -22.53 -33.89 -40.38
N LEU A 86 -23.23 -34.39 -39.37
CA LEU A 86 -23.49 -35.81 -39.15
C LEU A 86 -24.70 -35.94 -38.20
N LEU A 87 -25.85 -36.29 -38.75
CA LEU A 87 -26.96 -36.83 -38.01
C LEU A 87 -26.64 -38.32 -37.80
N ALA A 88 -26.34 -38.69 -36.56
CA ALA A 88 -26.46 -40.01 -35.93
C ALA A 88 -25.26 -40.28 -35.02
N ILE A 89 -25.51 -40.36 -33.71
CA ILE A 89 -25.16 -41.48 -32.81
C ILE A 89 -25.24 -40.96 -31.36
N HIS A 90 -26.27 -41.45 -30.68
CA HIS A 90 -26.37 -41.68 -29.24
C HIS A 90 -26.59 -40.51 -28.28
N SER A 91 -27.87 -40.44 -27.86
CA SER A 91 -28.28 -40.20 -26.47
C SER A 91 -27.32 -40.86 -25.47
N ARG A 92 -26.66 -40.05 -24.64
CA ARG A 92 -26.23 -40.33 -23.26
C ARG A 92 -25.61 -39.06 -22.67
N ASP A 93 -26.31 -38.48 -21.70
CA ASP A 93 -25.80 -37.68 -20.58
C ASP A 93 -24.41 -37.06 -20.73
N CYS A 94 -24.33 -35.93 -21.45
CA CYS A 94 -23.18 -35.06 -21.37
C CYS A 94 -23.37 -34.15 -20.15
N ALA A 95 -22.81 -34.57 -19.01
CA ALA A 95 -22.57 -33.68 -17.89
C ALA A 95 -21.90 -32.40 -18.41
N LYS A 96 -22.49 -31.24 -18.12
CA LYS A 96 -21.90 -29.92 -18.39
C LYS A 96 -20.46 -29.92 -17.85
N MET A 97 -19.48 -30.05 -18.74
CA MET A 97 -18.12 -29.68 -18.41
C MET A 97 -18.14 -28.18 -18.07
N PRO A 98 -17.50 -27.73 -16.97
CA PRO A 98 -17.38 -26.31 -16.71
C PRO A 98 -16.62 -25.68 -17.87
N ALA A 99 -17.20 -24.62 -18.45
CA ALA A 99 -16.54 -23.83 -19.48
C ALA A 99 -15.16 -23.35 -18.97
N PRO A 100 -14.13 -23.25 -19.83
CA PRO A 100 -12.86 -22.71 -19.40
C PRO A 100 -13.08 -21.30 -18.86
N ALA A 101 -12.69 -21.09 -17.61
CA ALA A 101 -12.77 -19.82 -16.92
C ALA A 101 -12.13 -18.70 -17.77
N SER A 102 -12.96 -17.76 -18.24
CA SER A 102 -12.48 -16.53 -18.87
C SER A 102 -11.79 -15.67 -17.81
N ASN A 103 -10.51 -15.37 -18.01
CA ASN A 103 -9.79 -14.44 -17.15
C ASN A 103 -9.98 -13.00 -17.64
N LYS A 104 -10.25 -12.07 -16.73
CA LYS A 104 -10.33 -10.64 -17.05
C LYS A 104 -8.90 -10.08 -17.13
N ARG A 105 -8.37 -10.01 -18.36
CA ARG A 105 -7.04 -9.45 -18.66
C ARG A 105 -6.91 -8.02 -18.12
N ASN A 106 -5.72 -7.65 -17.65
CA ASN A 106 -5.38 -6.31 -17.13
C ASN A 106 -6.15 -5.83 -15.88
N LYS A 107 -6.81 -6.72 -15.13
CA LYS A 107 -7.40 -6.37 -13.82
C LYS A 107 -6.60 -7.02 -12.70
N ARG A 108 -6.37 -6.26 -11.62
CA ARG A 108 -5.70 -6.73 -10.39
C ARG A 108 -6.61 -6.42 -9.21
N ILE A 109 -6.84 -7.41 -8.36
CA ILE A 109 -7.57 -7.24 -7.10
C ILE A 109 -6.66 -7.73 -5.98
N SER A 110 -6.57 -6.95 -4.91
CA SER A 110 -5.86 -7.32 -3.68
C SER A 110 -6.82 -7.49 -2.52
N ARG A 111 -6.51 -8.44 -1.64
CA ARG A 111 -7.22 -8.70 -0.39
C ARG A 111 -6.25 -8.69 0.77
N ASN A 112 -6.61 -7.96 1.82
CA ASN A 112 -5.85 -7.92 3.06
C ASN A 112 -6.22 -9.13 3.91
N LEU A 113 -5.22 -9.67 4.59
CA LEU A 113 -5.40 -10.71 5.58
C LEU A 113 -4.39 -10.50 6.71
N ILE A 114 -4.77 -10.86 7.91
CA ILE A 114 -3.91 -10.83 9.07
C ILE A 114 -3.51 -12.27 9.36
N ILE A 115 -2.21 -12.52 9.37
CA ILE A 115 -1.64 -13.75 9.91
C ILE A 115 -1.05 -13.40 11.25
N GLY A 116 -1.46 -14.12 12.28
CA GLY A 116 -0.93 -13.89 13.61
C GLY A 116 -1.00 -15.10 14.50
N SER A 117 -0.33 -14.96 15.64
CA SER A 117 -0.41 -15.89 16.75
C SER A 117 -0.56 -15.13 18.06
N GLU A 118 -1.36 -15.69 18.95
CA GLU A 118 -1.51 -15.26 20.32
C GLU A 118 -1.05 -16.36 21.26
N ALA A 119 -0.27 -16.01 22.27
CA ALA A 119 0.24 -16.94 23.27
C ALA A 119 -0.06 -16.45 24.68
N TRP A 120 -0.56 -17.36 25.51
CA TRP A 120 -0.88 -17.19 26.92
C TRP A 120 -0.02 -18.12 27.77
N GLN A 121 0.38 -17.64 28.93
CA GLN A 121 1.08 -18.47 29.91
C GLN A 121 0.11 -19.51 30.49
N LEU A 122 0.52 -20.78 30.52
CA LEU A 122 -0.26 -21.80 31.21
C LEU A 122 -0.06 -21.69 32.73
N PRO A 123 -1.10 -22.00 33.53
CA PRO A 123 -0.96 -22.18 34.96
C PRO A 123 0.07 -23.28 35.28
N PRO A 124 0.77 -23.19 36.43
CA PRO A 124 1.72 -24.22 36.86
C PRO A 124 1.11 -25.61 36.96
N VAL A 125 1.97 -26.64 36.84
CA VAL A 125 1.59 -28.05 36.97
C VAL A 125 0.87 -28.27 38.31
N GLY A 126 -0.36 -28.77 38.27
CA GLY A 126 -1.19 -29.03 39.46
C GLY A 126 -2.19 -27.93 39.84
N HIS A 127 -2.23 -26.80 39.14
CA HIS A 127 -3.26 -25.77 39.36
C HIS A 127 -4.64 -26.23 38.84
N PRO A 128 -5.76 -25.94 39.53
CA PRO A 128 -7.11 -26.34 39.10
C PRO A 128 -7.53 -25.79 37.72
N ASP A 129 -6.96 -24.66 37.31
CA ASP A 129 -7.25 -24.00 36.03
C ASP A 129 -6.44 -24.56 34.84
N ARG A 130 -5.52 -25.52 35.07
CA ARG A 130 -4.78 -26.13 33.96
C ARG A 130 -5.70 -27.11 33.21
N PRO A 131 -5.81 -27.01 31.87
CA PRO A 131 -6.62 -27.93 31.10
C PRO A 131 -6.17 -29.38 31.29
N LYS A 132 -7.12 -30.29 31.55
CA LYS A 132 -6.84 -31.72 31.74
C LYS A 132 -6.37 -32.34 30.41
N GLY A 133 -5.21 -32.99 30.42
CA GLY A 133 -4.64 -33.66 29.23
C GLY A 133 -3.51 -32.90 28.52
N VAL A 134 -3.06 -31.76 29.05
CA VAL A 134 -1.88 -31.06 28.55
C VAL A 134 -0.60 -31.73 29.08
N PRO A 135 0.38 -32.07 28.23
CA PRO A 135 1.68 -32.58 28.69
C PRO A 135 2.36 -31.66 29.69
N ASP A 136 3.03 -32.23 30.69
CA ASP A 136 3.63 -31.44 31.77
C ASP A 136 4.73 -30.48 31.28
N ASP A 137 5.43 -30.85 30.21
CA ASP A 137 6.47 -30.05 29.58
C ASP A 137 5.95 -28.79 28.87
N HIS A 138 4.64 -28.66 28.65
CA HIS A 138 4.07 -27.51 27.95
C HIS A 138 3.85 -26.33 28.91
N THR A 139 4.49 -25.20 28.61
CA THR A 139 4.51 -23.99 29.44
C THR A 139 3.55 -22.91 28.99
N LYS A 140 3.17 -22.89 27.70
CA LYS A 140 2.31 -21.87 27.10
C LYS A 140 1.24 -22.49 26.22
N ARG A 141 0.09 -21.83 26.16
CA ARG A 141 -0.98 -22.11 25.20
C ARG A 141 -0.90 -21.08 24.11
N TRP A 142 -0.94 -21.50 22.86
CA TRP A 142 -0.86 -20.59 21.72
C TRP A 142 -1.95 -20.90 20.70
N THR A 143 -2.41 -19.87 20.01
CA THR A 143 -3.39 -19.96 18.93
C THR A 143 -2.83 -19.23 17.74
N VAL A 144 -2.65 -19.93 16.62
CA VAL A 144 -2.34 -19.32 15.33
C VAL A 144 -3.64 -19.11 14.57
N TYR A 145 -3.78 -17.97 13.89
CA TYR A 145 -4.98 -17.63 13.15
C TYR A 145 -4.69 -16.91 11.84
N VAL A 146 -5.61 -17.08 10.90
CA VAL A 146 -5.73 -16.26 9.70
C VAL A 146 -7.08 -15.56 9.76
N ARG A 147 -7.07 -14.23 9.87
CA ARG A 147 -8.28 -13.41 9.94
C ARG A 147 -8.24 -12.28 8.93
N VAL A 148 -9.35 -11.58 8.80
CA VAL A 148 -9.46 -10.37 7.98
C VAL A 148 -9.42 -9.17 8.92
N PRO A 149 -8.85 -8.02 8.50
CA PRO A 149 -9.02 -6.77 9.24
C PRO A 149 -10.50 -6.44 9.47
N ASP A 150 -10.78 -5.75 10.58
CA ASP A 150 -12.15 -5.33 10.89
C ASP A 150 -12.68 -4.36 9.80
N GLY A 151 -13.86 -4.66 9.28
CA GLY A 151 -14.48 -3.86 8.21
C GLY A 151 -14.10 -4.24 6.78
N ASP A 152 -13.28 -5.27 6.58
CA ASP A 152 -12.97 -5.84 5.25
C ASP A 152 -13.91 -7.02 4.90
N PRO A 153 -14.16 -7.33 3.62
CA PRO A 153 -15.07 -8.41 3.19
C PRO A 153 -14.81 -9.81 3.75
N ASP A 154 -15.86 -10.63 3.83
CA ASP A 154 -15.75 -12.01 4.34
C ASP A 154 -14.69 -12.82 3.56
N ILE A 155 -13.77 -13.43 4.31
CA ILE A 155 -12.69 -14.27 3.80
C ILE A 155 -13.21 -15.48 3.03
N ARG A 156 -14.42 -15.97 3.36
CA ARG A 156 -15.03 -17.16 2.73
C ARG A 156 -15.29 -16.98 1.24
N ALA A 157 -15.41 -15.74 0.78
CA ALA A 157 -15.70 -15.42 -0.63
C ALA A 157 -14.60 -15.90 -1.57
N TRP A 158 -13.35 -15.93 -1.10
CA TRP A 158 -12.19 -16.27 -1.93
C TRP A 158 -11.28 -17.35 -1.33
N LEU A 159 -11.31 -17.53 -0.01
CA LEU A 159 -10.56 -18.57 0.68
C LEU A 159 -11.47 -19.77 1.00
N ASN A 160 -11.04 -20.96 0.60
CA ASN A 160 -11.77 -22.20 0.84
C ASN A 160 -11.30 -22.89 2.12
N LYS A 161 -10.00 -23.12 2.23
CA LYS A 161 -9.40 -23.78 3.39
C LYS A 161 -8.00 -23.29 3.69
N VAL A 162 -7.60 -23.36 4.95
CA VAL A 162 -6.24 -23.06 5.40
C VAL A 162 -5.64 -24.32 5.98
N SER A 163 -4.42 -24.66 5.55
CA SER A 163 -3.66 -25.73 6.18
C SER A 163 -2.48 -25.15 6.95
N PHE A 164 -2.44 -25.42 8.25
CA PHE A 164 -1.36 -25.08 9.16
C PHE A 164 -0.48 -26.31 9.32
N LYS A 165 0.77 -26.22 8.88
CA LYS A 165 1.78 -27.23 9.14
C LYS A 165 2.63 -26.77 10.32
N ILE A 166 2.36 -27.39 11.46
CA ILE A 166 3.07 -27.20 12.73
C ILE A 166 4.24 -28.18 12.82
N PHE A 167 5.03 -28.08 13.90
CA PHE A 167 6.23 -28.88 14.05
C PHE A 167 5.92 -30.39 14.19
N ASN A 168 6.82 -31.25 13.68
CA ASN A 168 6.59 -32.70 13.56
C ASN A 168 6.47 -33.44 14.91
N THR A 169 6.76 -32.79 16.04
CA THR A 169 6.60 -33.36 17.38
C THR A 169 5.14 -33.46 17.81
N TYR A 170 4.26 -32.68 17.18
CA TYR A 170 2.83 -32.69 17.47
C TYR A 170 2.12 -33.81 16.72
N GLU A 171 1.07 -34.35 17.32
CA GLU A 171 0.15 -35.26 16.64
C GLU A 171 -0.53 -34.54 15.47
N ASN A 172 -0.53 -35.17 14.30
CA ASN A 172 -1.06 -34.58 13.06
C ASN A 172 -0.47 -33.18 12.78
N PRO A 173 0.81 -33.07 12.39
CA PRO A 173 1.46 -31.78 12.20
C PRO A 173 0.82 -30.96 11.07
N LEU A 174 0.05 -31.58 10.17
CA LEU A 174 -0.72 -30.87 9.15
C LEU A 174 -2.19 -30.77 9.56
N ARG A 175 -2.60 -29.60 10.04
CA ARG A 175 -3.98 -29.30 10.43
C ARG A 175 -4.68 -28.54 9.32
N MET A 176 -5.80 -29.06 8.83
CA MET A 176 -6.61 -28.40 7.80
C MET A 176 -7.89 -27.85 8.42
N VAL A 177 -8.13 -26.55 8.23
CA VAL A 177 -9.33 -25.87 8.70
C VAL A 177 -10.10 -25.37 7.48
N GLU A 178 -11.31 -25.90 7.29
CA GLU A 178 -12.16 -25.62 6.12
C GLU A 178 -13.22 -24.55 6.39
N LYS A 179 -13.58 -24.31 7.65
CA LYS A 179 -14.60 -23.32 8.04
C LYS A 179 -13.99 -22.33 9.02
N PRO A 180 -14.26 -21.01 8.87
CA PRO A 180 -13.73 -20.06 9.83
C PRO A 180 -14.53 -20.11 11.15
N PRO A 181 -13.90 -19.76 12.28
CA PRO A 181 -12.58 -19.11 12.40
C PRO A 181 -11.41 -20.02 11.98
N PHE A 182 -10.52 -19.49 11.13
CA PHE A 182 -9.34 -20.24 10.66
C PHE A 182 -8.25 -20.14 11.71
N GLU A 183 -8.43 -20.88 12.80
CA GLU A 183 -7.52 -20.88 13.94
C GLU A 183 -7.17 -22.30 14.38
N VAL A 184 -5.97 -22.45 14.92
CA VAL A 184 -5.50 -23.69 15.54
C VAL A 184 -4.92 -23.34 16.89
N THR A 185 -5.50 -23.92 17.93
CA THR A 185 -5.03 -23.76 19.31
C THR A 185 -4.30 -25.00 19.76
N GLU A 186 -3.10 -24.81 20.28
CA GLU A 186 -2.22 -25.86 20.80
C GLU A 186 -1.48 -25.38 22.03
N THR A 187 -0.71 -26.29 22.64
CA THR A 187 0.13 -25.99 23.81
C THR A 187 1.57 -26.35 23.50
N GLY A 188 2.53 -25.62 24.03
CA GLY A 188 3.94 -25.87 23.75
C GLY A 188 4.87 -25.09 24.65
N TRP A 189 6.17 -25.29 24.44
CA TRP A 189 7.23 -24.69 25.27
C TRP A 189 8.17 -23.76 24.50
N GLY A 190 8.26 -23.91 23.17
CA GLY A 190 9.21 -23.19 22.33
C GLY A 190 8.58 -22.62 21.05
N GLY A 191 9.13 -21.50 20.57
CA GLY A 191 8.72 -20.86 19.33
C GLY A 191 9.29 -21.58 18.10
N PHE A 192 8.52 -21.66 17.03
CA PHE A 192 8.92 -22.31 15.78
C PHE A 192 8.19 -21.68 14.59
N ASN A 193 8.70 -21.91 13.38
CA ASN A 193 8.03 -21.46 12.16
C ASN A 193 6.85 -22.36 11.81
N ILE A 194 5.68 -21.76 11.64
CA ILE A 194 4.45 -22.40 11.18
C ILE A 194 4.30 -22.11 9.68
N ASP A 195 4.16 -23.19 8.93
CA ASP A 195 3.93 -23.18 7.49
C ASP A 195 2.42 -23.06 7.23
N ILE A 196 1.97 -21.96 6.65
CA ILE A 196 0.56 -21.67 6.42
C ILE A 196 0.30 -21.71 4.91
N ARG A 197 -0.57 -22.62 4.48
CA ARG A 197 -0.94 -22.74 3.07
C ARG A 197 -2.42 -22.42 2.86
N LEU A 198 -2.64 -21.34 2.12
CA LEU A 198 -3.94 -20.79 1.77
C LEU A 198 -4.45 -21.48 0.51
N HIS A 199 -5.58 -22.18 0.61
CA HIS A 199 -6.24 -22.78 -0.55
C HIS A 199 -7.43 -21.93 -0.94
N PHE A 200 -7.39 -21.42 -2.17
CA PHE A 200 -8.44 -20.58 -2.72
C PHE A 200 -9.67 -21.40 -3.13
N GLN A 201 -10.79 -20.69 -3.27
CA GLN A 201 -12.00 -21.26 -3.85
C GLN A 201 -11.73 -21.77 -5.27
N PRO A 202 -12.33 -22.90 -5.70
CA PRO A 202 -12.13 -23.44 -7.05
C PRO A 202 -12.48 -22.43 -8.15
N ILE A 203 -13.42 -21.52 -7.87
CA ILE A 203 -13.83 -20.42 -8.76
C ILE A 203 -12.69 -19.44 -9.07
N SER A 204 -11.67 -19.40 -8.22
CA SER A 204 -10.49 -18.54 -8.36
C SER A 204 -9.56 -19.04 -9.47
N GLY A 205 -9.49 -20.36 -9.72
CA GLY A 205 -8.48 -20.96 -10.59
C GLY A 205 -7.04 -20.84 -10.07
N GLU A 206 -6.82 -20.13 -8.96
CA GLU A 206 -5.51 -19.82 -8.40
C GLU A 206 -4.90 -21.00 -7.65
N LYS A 207 -3.58 -21.18 -7.79
CA LYS A 207 -2.83 -22.19 -7.01
C LYS A 207 -2.77 -21.79 -5.54
N ALA A 208 -2.74 -22.79 -4.66
CA ALA A 208 -2.58 -22.55 -3.23
C ALA A 208 -1.29 -21.79 -2.94
N GLN A 209 -1.38 -20.73 -2.15
CA GLN A 209 -0.27 -19.86 -1.79
C GLN A 209 0.30 -20.25 -0.43
N TYR A 210 1.62 -20.16 -0.29
CA TYR A 210 2.34 -20.47 0.94
C TYR A 210 2.75 -19.19 1.67
N ARG A 211 2.64 -19.20 2.99
CA ARG A 211 3.06 -18.17 3.93
C ARG A 211 3.75 -18.84 5.12
N GLN A 212 4.60 -18.10 5.79
CA GLN A 212 5.31 -18.57 6.97
C GLN A 212 5.09 -17.56 8.09
N HIS A 213 4.78 -18.06 9.28
CA HIS A 213 4.63 -17.25 10.48
C HIS A 213 5.51 -17.81 11.58
N PHE A 214 6.30 -16.95 12.22
CA PHE A 214 7.10 -17.37 13.37
C PHE A 214 6.26 -17.29 14.64
N LEU A 215 6.07 -18.42 15.32
CA LEU A 215 5.34 -18.48 16.58
C LEU A 215 6.20 -17.87 17.70
N GLN A 216 5.88 -16.63 18.05
CA GLN A 216 6.53 -15.91 19.15
C GLN A 216 5.79 -16.20 20.47
N LEU A 217 6.48 -16.85 21.41
CA LEU A 217 5.95 -17.24 22.73
C LEU A 217 6.41 -16.32 23.87
N GLU A 218 7.56 -15.68 23.68
CA GLU A 218 8.17 -14.78 24.65
C GLU A 218 7.92 -13.33 24.26
N LYS A 219 7.93 -12.43 25.25
CA LYS A 219 7.81 -11.00 25.02
C LYS A 219 8.92 -10.51 24.09
N TYR A 220 8.56 -9.65 23.15
CA TYR A 220 9.46 -9.19 22.09
C TYR A 220 9.28 -7.69 21.80
N GLY A 221 10.25 -7.11 21.09
CA GLY A 221 10.28 -5.71 20.63
C GLY A 221 10.51 -4.67 21.72
N ASP A 222 10.03 -3.46 21.53
CA ASP A 222 10.34 -2.31 22.40
C ASP A 222 9.73 -2.43 23.80
N ASP A 223 10.34 -1.76 24.79
CA ASP A 223 9.92 -1.80 26.21
C ASP A 223 8.42 -1.48 26.40
N LYS A 224 7.86 -0.57 25.58
CA LYS A 224 6.43 -0.24 25.61
C LYS A 224 5.56 -1.42 25.19
N MET A 225 5.93 -2.09 24.10
CA MET A 225 5.21 -3.23 23.57
C MET A 225 5.32 -4.43 24.50
N GLN A 226 6.50 -4.65 25.10
CA GLN A 226 6.67 -5.67 26.14
C GLN A 226 5.80 -5.40 27.36
N ALA A 227 5.71 -4.14 27.82
CA ALA A 227 4.86 -3.77 28.95
C ALA A 227 3.37 -3.98 28.67
N GLU A 228 2.90 -3.75 27.44
CA GLU A 228 1.52 -4.05 27.02
C GLU A 228 1.23 -5.55 26.95
N GLN A 229 2.17 -6.34 26.41
CA GLN A 229 2.06 -7.80 26.40
C GLN A 229 2.05 -8.38 27.83
N GLU A 230 2.84 -7.80 28.73
CA GLU A 230 2.86 -8.20 30.14
C GLU A 230 1.58 -7.77 30.89
N ARG A 231 1.08 -6.57 30.63
CA ARG A 231 -0.20 -6.09 31.18
C ARG A 231 -1.38 -6.94 30.73
N SER A 232 -1.41 -7.32 29.45
CA SER A 232 -2.48 -8.16 28.88
C SER A 232 -2.29 -9.65 29.19
N GLY A 233 -1.09 -10.07 29.62
CA GLY A 233 -0.73 -11.47 29.79
C GLY A 233 -0.72 -12.27 28.47
N CYS A 234 -0.75 -11.58 27.33
CA CYS A 234 -0.88 -12.16 26.00
C CYS A 234 0.26 -11.66 25.11
N VAL A 235 1.08 -12.59 24.61
CA VAL A 235 2.07 -12.29 23.57
C VAL A 235 1.36 -12.43 22.23
N ARG A 236 1.07 -11.31 21.58
CA ARG A 236 0.49 -11.28 20.23
C ARG A 236 1.56 -10.91 19.23
N SER A 237 1.73 -11.73 18.20
CA SER A 237 2.56 -11.43 17.04
C SER A 237 1.71 -11.56 15.78
N GLU A 238 1.45 -10.43 15.13
CA GLU A 238 0.60 -10.34 13.96
C GLU A 238 1.26 -9.48 12.89
N PHE A 239 1.06 -9.86 11.62
CA PHE A 239 1.45 -9.05 10.48
C PHE A 239 0.34 -9.02 9.45
N LEU A 240 0.24 -7.90 8.76
CA LEU A 240 -0.70 -7.72 7.67
C LEU A 240 -0.07 -8.23 6.38
N GLU A 241 -0.77 -9.13 5.72
CA GLU A 241 -0.40 -9.77 4.49
C GLU A 241 -1.40 -9.38 3.40
N VAL A 242 -0.92 -9.24 2.16
CA VAL A 242 -1.75 -8.86 1.02
C VAL A 242 -1.72 -9.97 -0.01
N VAL A 243 -2.87 -10.60 -0.25
CA VAL A 243 -3.05 -11.53 -1.36
C VAL A 243 -3.44 -10.75 -2.60
N GLN A 244 -2.59 -10.83 -3.62
CA GLN A 244 -2.86 -10.22 -4.91
C GLN A 244 -3.29 -11.28 -5.92
N PHE A 245 -4.44 -11.04 -6.56
CA PHE A 245 -4.92 -11.80 -7.71
C PHE A 245 -4.59 -11.01 -8.98
N ASN A 246 -3.66 -11.55 -9.77
CA ASN A 246 -3.30 -11.00 -11.07
C ASN A 246 -4.19 -11.67 -12.13
N GLU A 247 -5.01 -10.87 -12.83
CA GLU A 247 -5.95 -11.38 -13.83
C GLU A 247 -6.95 -12.41 -13.29
N PRO A 248 -7.76 -12.05 -12.28
CA PRO A 248 -8.71 -12.97 -11.68
C PRO A 248 -9.71 -13.49 -12.73
N THR A 249 -10.12 -14.75 -12.57
CA THR A 249 -11.25 -15.31 -13.32
C THR A 249 -12.48 -14.41 -13.19
N GLU A 250 -13.27 -14.29 -14.25
CA GLU A 250 -14.48 -13.46 -14.29
C GLU A 250 -15.41 -13.73 -13.10
N ALA A 251 -15.64 -15.00 -12.80
CA ALA A 251 -16.48 -15.42 -11.69
C ALA A 251 -15.89 -15.05 -10.31
N LEU A 252 -14.57 -15.08 -10.14
CA LEU A 252 -13.90 -14.59 -8.93
C LEU A 252 -13.99 -13.06 -8.84
N PHE A 253 -13.75 -12.36 -9.95
CA PHE A 253 -13.85 -10.90 -9.99
C PHE A 253 -15.25 -10.43 -9.59
N ASP A 254 -16.29 -11.08 -10.10
CA ASP A 254 -17.68 -10.77 -9.78
C ASP A 254 -17.98 -11.11 -8.32
N ALA A 255 -17.53 -12.27 -7.81
CA ALA A 255 -17.66 -12.62 -6.39
C ALA A 255 -16.88 -11.68 -5.46
N LEU A 256 -15.76 -11.12 -5.93
CA LEU A 256 -14.92 -10.15 -5.21
C LEU A 256 -15.39 -8.70 -5.40
N THR A 257 -16.36 -8.41 -6.27
CA THR A 257 -16.96 -7.08 -6.41
C THR A 257 -18.43 -7.02 -5.98
N SER A 258 -19.05 -8.18 -5.75
CA SER A 258 -20.45 -8.29 -5.32
C SER A 258 -20.71 -7.69 -3.95
N GLU A 259 -21.90 -7.09 -3.77
CA GLU A 259 -22.36 -6.57 -2.48
C GLU A 259 -22.59 -7.68 -1.42
N ASP A 260 -22.77 -8.93 -1.84
CA ASP A 260 -23.04 -10.08 -0.97
C ASP A 260 -21.90 -10.39 0.02
N GLN A 261 -20.69 -9.90 -0.27
CA GLN A 261 -19.53 -9.98 0.61
C GLN A 261 -19.74 -9.33 1.99
N TRP A 262 -20.68 -8.39 2.08
CA TRP A 262 -20.95 -7.62 3.29
C TRP A 262 -22.10 -8.19 4.11
N ASN A 263 -22.71 -9.29 3.66
CA ASN A 263 -23.88 -9.88 4.31
C ASN A 263 -23.62 -10.27 5.78
N TYR A 264 -22.37 -10.60 6.14
CA TYR A 264 -22.00 -10.95 7.52
C TYR A 264 -22.06 -9.76 8.50
N LEU A 265 -22.05 -8.52 8.01
CA LEU A 265 -22.22 -7.31 8.83
C LEU A 265 -23.71 -7.02 9.15
N ILE A 266 -24.64 -7.71 8.49
CA ILE A 266 -26.08 -7.53 8.74
C ILE A 266 -26.46 -8.49 9.89
N PRO A 267 -26.86 -7.97 11.07
CA PRO A 267 -27.17 -8.82 12.21
C PRO A 267 -28.34 -9.76 11.90
N ALA A 268 -28.12 -11.06 12.12
CA ALA A 268 -29.12 -12.10 11.96
C ALA A 268 -30.26 -11.89 12.98
N GLY A 269 -31.35 -11.26 12.53
CA GLY A 269 -32.50 -10.95 13.40
C GLY A 269 -33.50 -9.97 12.79
N LYS A 270 -33.10 -9.12 11.84
CA LYS A 270 -34.03 -8.32 11.04
C LYS A 270 -34.39 -9.04 9.74
N GLY A 271 -35.08 -10.17 9.88
CA GLY A 271 -35.82 -10.85 8.80
C GLY A 271 -37.07 -10.08 8.37
N GLY A 272 -37.00 -8.75 8.29
CA GLY A 272 -38.05 -7.91 7.75
C GLY A 272 -37.88 -7.83 6.25
N SER A 273 -38.85 -8.37 5.51
CA SER A 273 -39.01 -8.37 4.06
C SER A 273 -38.08 -7.42 3.26
N LYS A 274 -37.56 -7.91 2.13
CA LYS A 274 -36.85 -7.14 1.09
C LYS A 274 -37.57 -5.85 0.62
N LYS A 275 -38.79 -5.55 1.09
CA LYS A 275 -39.55 -4.31 0.87
C LYS A 275 -39.24 -3.18 1.86
N ALA A 276 -38.70 -3.45 3.05
CA ALA A 276 -38.40 -2.40 4.03
C ALA A 276 -37.06 -1.68 3.77
N SER A 277 -36.24 -2.21 2.87
CA SER A 277 -34.98 -1.61 2.45
C SER A 277 -35.06 -0.91 1.10
N LEU A 278 -36.17 -0.94 0.37
CA LEU A 278 -36.27 -0.24 -0.93
C LEU A 278 -36.92 1.14 -0.72
N GLY A 279 -36.23 2.22 -1.11
CA GLY A 279 -36.90 3.50 -1.33
C GLY A 279 -37.91 3.39 -2.48
N ALA A 280 -38.81 4.38 -2.63
CA ALA A 280 -39.87 4.39 -3.65
C ALA A 280 -39.41 4.10 -5.10
N ASN A 281 -38.10 4.19 -5.37
CA ASN A 281 -37.47 3.96 -6.66
C ASN A 281 -36.77 2.58 -6.80
N GLY A 282 -37.03 1.61 -5.90
CA GLY A 282 -36.52 0.25 -6.07
C GLY A 282 -35.01 0.08 -5.84
N ARG A 283 -34.38 0.96 -5.05
CA ARG A 283 -32.97 0.84 -4.62
C ARG A 283 -32.84 0.72 -3.10
N LEU A 284 -31.83 -0.04 -2.64
CA LEU A 284 -31.58 -0.33 -1.22
C LEU A 284 -31.21 0.94 -0.43
N ARG A 285 -31.86 1.17 0.74
CA ARG A 285 -31.50 2.17 1.75
C ARG A 285 -30.17 1.77 2.37
N ARG A 286 -29.12 2.49 1.97
CA ARG A 286 -27.75 2.36 2.48
C ARG A 286 -27.50 3.46 3.53
N GLY A 287 -27.15 3.11 4.78
CA GLY A 287 -26.63 4.04 5.81
C GLY A 287 -27.19 3.78 7.22
N LEU A 288 -26.54 4.36 8.25
CA LEU A 288 -27.05 4.50 9.64
C LEU A 288 -28.48 5.11 9.64
N PRO A 289 -29.21 5.16 10.79
CA PRO A 289 -30.65 5.47 10.85
C PRO A 289 -31.13 6.70 10.05
N ASN A 290 -30.27 7.66 9.70
CA ASN A 290 -30.61 8.86 8.96
C ASN A 290 -29.63 9.17 7.81
N GLY A 291 -29.85 8.55 6.65
CA GLY A 291 -29.49 9.18 5.38
C GLY A 291 -28.32 8.56 4.63
N GLU A 292 -28.62 8.22 3.38
CA GLU A 292 -27.75 8.25 2.20
C GLU A 292 -26.27 7.93 2.40
N ARG A 293 -25.83 6.75 1.96
CA ARG A 293 -24.41 6.51 1.66
C ARG A 293 -23.98 7.32 0.43
N SER A 294 -23.80 8.61 0.64
CA SER A 294 -22.88 9.48 -0.07
C SER A 294 -21.63 9.58 0.81
N ALA A 295 -20.48 9.99 0.28
CA ALA A 295 -19.31 10.35 1.11
C ALA A 295 -19.55 11.61 1.98
N GLN A 296 -20.82 12.00 2.15
CA GLN A 296 -21.24 13.23 2.80
C GLN A 296 -21.49 12.95 4.29
N LEU A 297 -20.92 13.81 5.13
CA LEU A 297 -21.15 13.77 6.58
C LEU A 297 -22.62 14.04 6.90
N PRO A 298 -23.13 13.68 8.10
CA PRO A 298 -24.46 14.09 8.54
C PRO A 298 -24.60 15.61 8.59
N GLU A 299 -25.81 16.14 8.30
CA GLU A 299 -26.07 17.59 8.34
C GLU A 299 -25.78 18.20 9.71
N LYS A 300 -26.15 17.49 10.80
CA LYS A 300 -25.95 17.94 12.19
C LYS A 300 -25.17 16.93 13.01
N GLY A 301 -24.23 17.44 13.81
CA GLY A 301 -23.48 16.65 14.78
C GLY A 301 -24.32 16.22 15.99
N GLY A 302 -23.89 15.15 16.65
CA GLY A 302 -24.46 14.65 17.91
C GLY A 302 -23.41 13.89 18.72
N ASP A 303 -23.73 13.47 19.93
CA ASP A 303 -22.77 12.86 20.87
C ASP A 303 -22.09 11.58 20.33
N GLU A 304 -22.75 10.86 19.41
CA GLU A 304 -22.18 9.66 18.76
C GLU A 304 -21.38 9.96 17.48
N VAL A 305 -21.53 11.14 16.85
CA VAL A 305 -20.91 11.45 15.56
C VAL A 305 -20.11 12.75 15.65
N PRO A 306 -18.78 12.67 15.80
CA PRO A 306 -17.94 13.83 16.08
C PRO A 306 -17.75 14.79 14.91
N PHE A 307 -18.12 14.39 13.68
CA PHE A 307 -17.91 15.18 12.46
C PHE A 307 -19.22 15.35 11.67
N SER A 308 -19.55 16.59 11.31
CA SER A 308 -20.78 16.99 10.61
C SER A 308 -20.51 18.00 9.49
N GLN A 309 -21.46 18.16 8.57
CA GLN A 309 -21.35 19.15 7.48
C GLN A 309 -21.29 20.59 8.01
N GLU A 310 -22.01 20.91 9.09
CA GLU A 310 -21.92 22.22 9.74
C GLU A 310 -20.50 22.53 10.22
N GLN A 311 -19.84 21.54 10.84
CA GLN A 311 -18.45 21.68 11.29
C GLN A 311 -17.47 21.77 10.11
N GLU A 312 -17.71 21.02 9.03
CA GLU A 312 -16.89 21.09 7.82
C GLU A 312 -17.01 22.46 7.14
N GLN A 313 -18.23 22.99 7.00
CA GLN A 313 -18.46 24.32 6.43
C GLN A 313 -17.81 25.41 7.28
N ALA A 314 -17.94 25.32 8.62
CA ALA A 314 -17.28 26.26 9.52
C ALA A 314 -15.75 26.22 9.38
N LEU A 315 -15.17 25.03 9.18
CA LEU A 315 -13.73 24.88 8.93
C LEU A 315 -13.34 25.45 7.57
N GLN A 316 -14.13 25.21 6.52
CA GLN A 316 -13.88 25.79 5.20
C GLN A 316 -13.90 27.31 5.24
N ASP A 317 -14.84 27.92 5.95
CA ASP A 317 -14.93 29.38 6.06
C ASP A 317 -13.79 29.96 6.89
N PHE A 318 -13.37 29.26 7.95
CA PHE A 318 -12.16 29.62 8.70
C PHE A 318 -10.91 29.60 7.81
N LEU A 319 -10.74 28.55 6.98
CA LEU A 319 -9.62 28.44 6.04
C LEU A 319 -9.65 29.55 5.00
N LYS A 320 -10.82 29.90 4.45
CA LYS A 320 -10.98 31.03 3.52
C LYS A 320 -10.56 32.35 4.16
N GLN A 321 -11.00 32.62 5.39
CA GLN A 321 -10.60 33.83 6.11
C GLN A 321 -9.07 33.88 6.31
N LYS A 322 -8.44 32.75 6.62
CA LYS A 322 -6.97 32.68 6.75
C LYS A 322 -6.25 32.87 5.43
N MET A 323 -6.79 32.38 4.31
CA MET A 323 -6.23 32.68 2.99
C MET A 323 -6.27 34.18 2.69
N GLU A 324 -7.37 34.86 2.96
CA GLU A 324 -7.47 36.33 2.77
C GLU A 324 -6.48 37.11 3.67
N ASP A 325 -6.27 36.66 4.90
CA ASP A 325 -5.28 37.27 5.81
C ASP A 325 -3.85 37.13 5.25
N VAL A 326 -3.52 35.96 4.69
CA VAL A 326 -2.21 35.68 4.07
C VAL A 326 -2.02 36.52 2.80
N GLU A 327 -3.04 36.63 1.95
CA GLU A 327 -2.99 37.49 0.75
C GLU A 327 -2.72 38.96 1.12
N LYS A 328 -3.40 39.49 2.16
CA LYS A 328 -3.14 40.84 2.67
C LYS A 328 -1.72 41.02 3.21
N GLN A 329 -1.12 39.99 3.78
CA GLN A 329 0.28 40.02 4.23
C GLN A 329 1.22 40.04 3.03
N LEU A 330 0.95 39.21 2.03
CA LEU A 330 1.74 39.14 0.79
C LEU A 330 1.76 40.48 0.08
N ASP A 331 0.62 41.15 -0.05
CA ASP A 331 0.52 42.49 -0.67
C ASP A 331 1.32 43.56 0.11
N LYS A 332 1.31 43.48 1.45
CA LYS A 332 2.10 44.38 2.30
C LYS A 332 3.60 44.12 2.13
N GLU A 333 4.01 42.87 2.02
CA GLU A 333 5.40 42.51 1.79
C GLU A 333 5.87 42.90 0.38
N ALA A 334 5.02 42.74 -0.63
CA ALA A 334 5.29 43.18 -2.00
C ALA A 334 5.53 44.69 -2.07
N LYS A 335 4.66 45.50 -1.45
CA LYS A 335 4.84 46.96 -1.38
C LYS A 335 6.13 47.36 -0.66
N LYS A 336 6.44 46.72 0.47
CA LYS A 336 7.70 46.94 1.18
C LYS A 336 8.91 46.58 0.32
N LYS A 337 8.84 45.50 -0.44
CA LYS A 337 9.89 45.08 -1.36
C LYS A 337 10.10 46.12 -2.46
N GLU A 338 9.03 46.61 -3.08
CA GLU A 338 9.10 47.68 -4.09
C GLU A 338 9.69 48.97 -3.52
N GLU A 339 9.28 49.39 -2.32
CA GLU A 339 9.84 50.55 -1.63
C GLU A 339 11.35 50.38 -1.34
N VAL A 340 11.77 49.19 -0.90
CA VAL A 340 13.18 48.88 -0.63
C VAL A 340 13.98 48.86 -1.93
N GLU A 341 13.45 48.28 -3.01
CA GLU A 341 14.08 48.28 -4.32
C GLU A 341 14.20 49.70 -4.89
N ALA A 342 13.18 50.53 -4.73
CA ALA A 342 13.20 51.94 -5.12
C ALA A 342 14.26 52.73 -4.32
N LYS A 343 14.32 52.52 -2.99
CA LYS A 343 15.36 53.12 -2.13
C LYS A 343 16.76 52.65 -2.50
N LEU A 344 16.94 51.35 -2.78
CA LEU A 344 18.21 50.79 -3.25
C LEU A 344 18.63 51.39 -4.60
N LYS A 345 17.67 51.59 -5.51
CA LYS A 345 17.92 52.20 -6.82
C LYS A 345 18.31 53.68 -6.68
N ALA A 346 17.62 54.44 -5.82
CA ALA A 346 17.93 55.84 -5.53
C ALA A 346 19.31 55.99 -4.89
N LEU A 347 19.63 55.17 -3.87
CA LEU A 347 20.96 55.13 -3.25
C LEU A 347 22.03 54.75 -4.27
N ARG A 348 21.77 53.78 -5.16
CA ARG A 348 22.70 53.41 -6.24
C ARG A 348 22.94 54.54 -7.24
N SER A 349 21.95 55.39 -7.51
CA SER A 349 22.13 56.57 -8.37
C SER A 349 22.83 57.74 -7.66
N GLU A 350 22.57 57.96 -6.37
CA GLU A 350 23.19 59.02 -5.58
C GLU A 350 24.66 58.72 -5.25
N LEU A 351 24.97 57.47 -4.93
CA LEU A 351 26.32 57.03 -4.59
C LEU A 351 27.24 56.92 -5.82
N GLY A 352 26.69 56.95 -7.03
CA GLY A 352 27.44 56.83 -8.28
C GLY A 352 28.24 55.53 -8.38
N HIS A 353 28.82 55.25 -9.56
CA HIS A 353 29.69 54.08 -9.73
C HIS A 353 30.91 54.07 -8.77
N GLU A 354 31.28 55.23 -8.22
CA GLU A 354 32.46 55.40 -7.37
C GLU A 354 32.28 54.87 -5.94
N ALA A 355 31.14 55.10 -5.27
CA ALA A 355 30.94 54.58 -3.92
C ALA A 355 30.55 53.08 -3.90
N ALA A 356 29.98 52.55 -4.99
CA ALA A 356 29.83 51.11 -5.17
C ALA A 356 31.19 50.39 -5.32
N GLN A 357 32.16 51.02 -6.01
CA GLN A 357 33.53 50.53 -6.10
C GLN A 357 34.28 50.65 -4.76
N GLN A 358 34.09 51.75 -4.01
CA GLN A 358 34.67 51.89 -2.66
C GLN A 358 34.07 50.90 -1.65
N ALA A 359 32.76 50.64 -1.68
CA ALA A 359 32.12 49.64 -0.82
C ALA A 359 32.59 48.21 -1.14
N ALA A 360 32.79 47.88 -2.43
CA ALA A 360 33.36 46.60 -2.84
C ALA A 360 34.84 46.44 -2.41
N GLN A 361 35.63 47.52 -2.49
CA GLN A 361 37.01 47.55 -2.01
C GLN A 361 37.10 47.46 -0.48
N GLN A 362 36.20 48.11 0.27
CA GLN A 362 36.13 48.01 1.73
C GLN A 362 35.68 46.61 2.19
N ALA A 363 34.69 46.00 1.53
CA ALA A 363 34.25 44.63 1.81
C ALA A 363 35.34 43.58 1.47
N SER A 364 36.12 43.81 0.42
CA SER A 364 37.30 42.98 0.09
C SER A 364 38.44 43.18 1.09
N GLY A 365 38.66 44.41 1.57
CA GLY A 365 39.68 44.73 2.58
C GLY A 365 39.36 44.14 3.96
N ASP A 366 38.09 44.14 4.38
CA ASP A 366 37.67 43.55 5.65
C ASP A 366 37.74 42.01 5.64
N ARG A 367 37.56 41.38 4.47
CA ARG A 367 37.77 39.94 4.28
C ARG A 367 39.26 39.55 4.36
N SER A 368 40.17 40.43 3.94
CA SER A 368 41.63 40.21 4.02
C SER A 368 42.21 40.49 5.41
N ARG A 369 41.53 41.25 6.27
CA ARG A 369 41.92 41.46 7.69
C ARG A 369 41.47 40.34 8.64
N ARG A 370 40.50 39.53 8.23
CA ARG A 370 39.97 38.38 8.99
C ARG A 370 40.60 37.03 8.64
N ARG A 371 41.50 37.00 7.64
CA ARG A 371 42.45 35.91 7.40
C ARG A 371 43.80 36.33 7.96
#